data_AF-A0A1T1HI52-F1
#
_entry.id   AF-A0A1T1HI52-F1
#
_cell.length_a   1.000
_cell.length_b   1.000
_cell.length_c   1.000
_cell.angle_alpha   90.00
_cell.angle_beta   90.00
_cell.angle_gamma   90.00
#
_symmetry.space_group_name_H-M   'P 1'
#
loop_
_entity.id
_entity.type
_entity.pdbx_description
1 polymer ?
#
loop_
_entity_poly.entity_id
_entity_poly.type
_entity_poly.pdbx_seq_one_letter_code
_entity_poly.pdbx_strand_id
1 'polypeptide(L)'
;MDAQLNQQCATLRAMSSAEAAQWLLREYPAASPASAVALQLIPHRSWQRSEQRLLAEHYLTLSFASARPYQAFCSIMPTRVLADWVAQRLPQSPRDRSLLAYLLLPTLKQNTRTERDAEAMERLAQALRDKAESDPEHTADE
;
A
#
# COMPACT_ATOMS: atom_id res chain seq x y z
N MET A 1 8.12 -20.32 10.15
CA MET A 1 8.44 -18.88 10.24
C MET A 1 9.88 -18.79 10.71
N ASP A 2 10.73 -18.07 9.96
CA ASP A 2 12.17 -18.02 10.19
C ASP A 2 12.52 -17.52 11.60
N ALA A 3 13.51 -18.16 12.26
CA ALA A 3 13.94 -17.79 13.61
C ALA A 3 14.39 -16.32 13.68
N GLN A 4 15.02 -15.84 12.61
CA GLN A 4 15.43 -14.45 12.45
C GLN A 4 14.24 -13.48 12.42
N LEU A 5 13.16 -13.85 11.71
CA LEU A 5 11.97 -13.01 11.58
C LEU A 5 11.22 -12.90 12.92
N ASN A 6 11.20 -13.99 13.69
CA ASN A 6 10.65 -13.98 15.05
C ASN A 6 11.44 -13.05 15.98
N GLN A 7 12.77 -13.07 15.90
CA GLN A 7 13.63 -12.19 16.69
C GLN A 7 13.38 -10.72 16.34
N GLN A 8 13.28 -10.39 15.06
CA GLN A 8 13.01 -9.04 14.59
C GLN A 8 11.62 -8.53 15.01
N CYS A 9 10.60 -9.40 14.96
CA CYS A 9 9.28 -9.09 15.51
C CYS A 9 9.34 -8.79 17.01
N ALA A 10 10.13 -9.54 17.79
CA ALA A 10 10.31 -9.29 19.21
C ALA A 10 10.99 -7.94 19.47
N THR A 11 12.04 -7.62 18.72
CA THR A 11 12.74 -6.32 18.77
C THR A 11 11.78 -5.17 18.46
N LEU A 12 10.99 -5.27 17.39
CA LEU A 12 10.02 -4.23 17.00
C LEU A 12 8.92 -4.01 18.03
N ARG A 13 8.50 -5.06 18.75
CA ARG A 13 7.47 -4.95 19.80
C ARG A 13 7.98 -4.23 21.06
N ALA A 14 9.28 -4.28 21.32
CA ALA A 14 9.89 -3.58 22.45
C ALA A 14 10.06 -2.07 22.22
N MET A 15 9.94 -1.62 20.97
CA MET A 15 10.07 -0.21 20.58
C MET A 15 8.73 0.53 20.61
N SER A 16 8.77 1.85 20.78
CA SER A 16 7.61 2.71 20.52
C SER A 16 7.16 2.67 19.05
N SER A 17 5.99 3.22 18.72
CA SER A 17 5.51 3.29 17.33
C SER A 17 6.56 3.95 16.43
N ALA A 18 7.00 5.14 16.82
CA ALA A 18 7.95 5.98 16.10
C ALA A 18 9.34 5.33 15.96
N GLU A 19 9.90 4.78 17.04
CA GLU A 19 11.23 4.14 17.00
C GLU A 19 11.25 2.94 16.05
N ALA A 20 10.23 2.08 16.11
CA ALA A 20 10.17 0.93 15.22
C ALA A 20 9.93 1.34 13.76
N ALA A 21 9.22 2.44 13.50
CA ALA A 21 9.07 2.96 12.14
C ALA A 21 10.42 3.44 11.62
N GLN A 22 11.13 4.26 12.38
CA GLN A 22 12.47 4.74 12.03
C GLN A 22 13.46 3.59 11.83
N TRP A 23 13.40 2.57 12.68
CA TRP A 23 14.21 1.37 12.54
C TRP A 23 13.92 0.65 11.23
N LEU A 24 12.64 0.44 10.86
CA LEU A 24 12.27 -0.17 9.58
C LEU A 24 12.81 0.64 8.39
N LEU A 25 12.59 1.96 8.38
CA LEU A 25 13.04 2.84 7.29
C LEU A 25 14.56 2.80 7.09
N ARG A 26 15.31 2.66 8.19
CA ARG A 26 16.78 2.59 8.16
C ARG A 26 17.29 1.20 7.75
N GLU A 27 16.71 0.14 8.31
CA GLU A 27 17.19 -1.23 8.11
C GLU A 27 16.74 -1.81 6.76
N TYR A 28 15.54 -1.41 6.31
CA TYR A 28 14.91 -1.92 5.10
C TYR A 28 14.44 -0.79 4.17
N PRO A 29 15.33 0.08 3.66
CA PRO A 29 14.93 1.14 2.75
C PRO A 29 14.17 0.59 1.53
N ALA A 30 13.15 1.29 1.05
CA ALA A 30 12.29 0.82 -0.05
C ALA A 30 13.06 0.47 -1.34
N ALA A 31 14.17 1.18 -1.61
CA ALA A 31 15.04 0.92 -2.76
C ALA A 31 15.92 -0.34 -2.62
N SER A 32 15.99 -0.92 -1.42
CA SER A 32 16.76 -2.13 -1.15
C SER A 32 15.99 -3.39 -1.54
N PRO A 33 16.64 -4.43 -2.08
CA PRO A 33 16.04 -5.76 -2.24
C PRO A 33 15.48 -6.34 -0.92
N ALA A 34 16.01 -5.90 0.22
CA ALA A 34 15.57 -6.33 1.55
C ALA A 34 14.24 -5.69 1.99
N SER A 35 13.68 -4.73 1.24
CA SER A 35 12.39 -4.08 1.57
C SER A 35 11.22 -5.06 1.68
N ALA A 36 11.30 -6.21 1.00
CA ALA A 36 10.32 -7.29 1.13
C ALA A 36 10.24 -7.89 2.55
N VAL A 37 11.30 -7.76 3.35
CA VAL A 37 11.31 -8.16 4.77
C VAL A 37 10.50 -7.18 5.61
N ALA A 38 10.59 -5.88 5.36
CA ALA A 38 9.76 -4.89 6.06
C ALA A 38 8.27 -5.16 5.86
N LEU A 39 7.84 -5.52 4.64
CA LEU A 39 6.45 -5.87 4.35
C LEU A 39 5.96 -7.12 5.10
N GLN A 40 6.87 -7.97 5.56
CA GLN A 40 6.55 -9.10 6.45
C GLN A 40 6.47 -8.67 7.90
N LEU A 41 7.31 -7.73 8.33
CA LEU A 41 7.38 -7.27 9.72
C LEU A 41 6.26 -6.30 10.10
N ILE A 42 5.85 -5.43 9.17
CA ILE A 42 4.83 -4.39 9.38
C ILE A 42 3.54 -4.94 10.01
N PRO A 43 2.93 -6.05 9.53
CA PRO A 43 1.71 -6.61 10.10
C PRO A 43 1.82 -7.15 11.54
N HIS A 44 3.03 -7.37 12.07
CA HIS A 44 3.22 -8.06 13.35
C HIS A 44 3.17 -7.16 14.60
N ARG A 45 2.76 -5.90 14.42
CA ARG A 45 2.48 -4.96 15.52
C ARG A 45 1.42 -3.93 15.12
N SER A 46 0.84 -3.29 16.13
CA SER A 46 -0.02 -2.12 15.95
C SER A 46 0.82 -0.86 15.76
N TRP A 47 0.36 0.02 14.87
CA TRP A 47 1.02 1.27 14.52
C TRP A 47 0.12 2.45 14.86
N GLN A 48 0.69 3.56 15.31
CA GLN A 48 -0.04 4.83 15.39
C GLN A 48 -0.29 5.38 13.98
N ARG A 49 -1.31 6.24 13.86
CA ARG A 49 -1.80 6.74 12.56
C ARG A 49 -0.75 7.52 11.77
N SER A 50 0.12 8.26 12.46
CA SER A 50 1.27 8.96 11.87
C SER A 50 2.22 7.98 11.20
N GLU A 51 2.61 6.90 11.89
CA GLU A 51 3.55 5.91 11.38
C GLU A 51 2.93 5.03 10.30
N GLN A 52 1.63 4.70 10.37
CA GLN A 52 0.93 4.02 9.27
C GLN A 52 1.09 4.80 7.95
N ARG A 53 0.92 6.13 8.00
CA ARG A 53 1.09 7.01 6.83
C ARG A 53 2.54 7.10 6.38
N LEU A 54 3.47 7.29 7.31
CA LEU A 54 4.91 7.36 7.02
C LEU A 54 5.39 6.07 6.33
N LEU A 55 5.00 4.91 6.86
CA LEU A 55 5.35 3.61 6.29
C LEU A 55 4.69 3.42 4.92
N ALA A 56 3.42 3.82 4.77
CA ALA A 56 2.73 3.76 3.48
C ALA A 56 3.46 4.63 2.44
N GLU A 57 3.83 5.86 2.78
CA GLU A 57 4.56 6.75 1.87
C GLU A 57 5.94 6.22 1.47
N HIS A 58 6.62 5.54 2.38
CA HIS A 58 7.94 4.99 2.09
C HIS A 58 7.87 3.69 1.29
N TYR A 59 7.03 2.75 1.73
CA TYR A 59 7.01 1.40 1.18
C TYR A 59 6.02 1.23 0.04
N LEU A 60 4.91 1.97 -0.01
CA LEU A 60 3.96 1.92 -1.11
C LEU A 60 4.43 2.80 -2.27
N THR A 61 5.15 2.22 -3.22
CA THR A 61 5.42 2.84 -4.53
C THR A 61 4.48 2.25 -5.57
N LEU A 62 3.81 3.06 -6.39
CA LEU A 62 2.77 2.56 -7.32
C LEU A 62 3.26 1.72 -8.50
N SER A 63 4.54 1.37 -8.53
CA SER A 63 5.22 0.51 -9.52
C SER A 63 5.21 -0.98 -9.13
N PHE A 64 4.25 -1.45 -8.33
CA PHE A 64 4.32 -2.81 -7.78
C PHE A 64 3.96 -3.91 -8.78
N ALA A 65 4.80 -4.95 -8.79
CA ALA A 65 4.54 -6.21 -9.47
C ALA A 65 3.64 -7.19 -8.68
N SER A 66 3.10 -6.81 -7.51
CA SER A 66 2.31 -7.73 -6.67
C SER A 66 1.33 -7.05 -5.71
N ALA A 67 0.34 -7.83 -5.23
CA ALA A 67 -0.66 -7.38 -4.25
C ALA A 67 -0.17 -7.37 -2.78
N ARG A 68 0.98 -8.00 -2.51
CA ARG A 68 1.50 -8.22 -1.15
C ARG A 68 1.69 -6.95 -0.32
N PRO A 69 2.22 -5.84 -0.86
CA PRO A 69 2.33 -4.58 -0.09
C PRO A 69 0.96 -4.09 0.38
N TYR A 70 -0.05 -4.10 -0.50
CA TYR A 70 -1.40 -3.66 -0.14
C TYR A 70 -2.02 -4.53 0.95
N GLN A 71 -1.80 -5.85 0.89
CA GLN A 71 -2.26 -6.78 1.94
C GLN A 71 -1.61 -6.46 3.29
N ALA A 72 -0.30 -6.18 3.30
CA ALA A 72 0.41 -5.80 4.52
C ALA A 72 -0.18 -4.51 5.12
N PHE A 73 -0.45 -3.50 4.29
CA PHE A 73 -1.02 -2.24 4.77
C PHE A 73 -2.49 -2.35 5.20
N CYS A 74 -3.33 -3.13 4.49
CA CYS A 74 -4.70 -3.42 4.94
C CYS A 74 -4.76 -4.03 6.34
N SER A 75 -3.72 -4.74 6.77
CA SER A 75 -3.67 -5.34 8.11
C SER A 75 -3.40 -4.34 9.23
N ILE A 76 -2.78 -3.20 8.91
CA ILE A 76 -2.34 -2.21 9.91
C ILE A 76 -3.12 -0.90 9.88
N MET A 77 -3.88 -0.61 8.82
CA MET A 77 -4.64 0.63 8.70
C MET A 77 -6.03 0.40 8.10
N PRO A 78 -7.01 1.30 8.35
CA PRO A 78 -8.35 1.13 7.79
C PRO A 78 -8.34 1.18 6.25
N THR A 79 -9.12 0.32 5.62
CA THR A 79 -9.27 0.20 4.16
C THR A 79 -9.55 1.55 3.50
N ARG A 80 -10.46 2.37 4.06
CA ARG A 80 -10.70 3.72 3.55
C ARG A 80 -9.45 4.61 3.50
N VAL A 81 -8.57 4.53 4.50
CA VAL A 81 -7.37 5.39 4.58
C VAL A 81 -6.37 4.97 3.52
N LEU A 82 -6.22 3.66 3.29
CA LEU A 82 -5.40 3.15 2.20
C LEU A 82 -5.98 3.54 0.83
N ALA A 83 -7.30 3.41 0.65
CA ALA A 83 -7.97 3.77 -0.59
C ALA A 83 -7.80 5.27 -0.93
N ASP A 84 -8.03 6.15 0.06
CA ASP A 84 -7.83 7.59 -0.10
C ASP A 84 -6.36 7.93 -0.38
N TRP A 85 -5.41 7.24 0.27
CA TRP A 85 -3.97 7.44 0.05
C TRP A 85 -3.56 7.07 -1.40
N VAL A 86 -4.10 5.97 -1.94
CA VAL A 86 -3.85 5.54 -3.32
C VAL A 86 -4.50 6.49 -4.32
N ALA A 87 -5.74 6.94 -4.07
CA ALA A 87 -6.46 7.86 -4.95
C ALA A 87 -5.69 9.17 -5.21
N GLN A 88 -4.92 9.64 -4.23
CA GLN A 88 -4.09 10.85 -4.35
C GLN A 88 -2.85 10.66 -5.22
N ARG A 89 -2.46 9.41 -5.52
CA ARG A 89 -1.18 9.10 -6.16
C ARG A 89 -1.32 8.36 -7.48
N LEU A 90 -2.55 8.10 -7.95
CA LEU A 90 -2.84 7.26 -9.12
C LEU A 90 -1.82 7.44 -10.27
N PRO A 91 -1.34 6.34 -10.89
CA PRO A 91 -0.46 6.41 -12.05
C PRO A 91 -1.08 7.25 -13.15
N GLN A 92 -0.26 7.86 -14.02
CA GLN A 92 -0.78 8.56 -15.20
C GLN A 92 -1.11 7.58 -16.33
N SER A 93 -0.29 6.54 -16.52
CA SER A 93 -0.51 5.54 -17.56
C SER A 93 -1.78 4.72 -17.33
N PRO A 94 -2.66 4.57 -18.35
CA PRO A 94 -3.82 3.68 -18.29
C PRO A 94 -3.46 2.22 -18.00
N ARG A 95 -2.31 1.75 -18.53
CA ARG A 95 -1.79 0.40 -18.28
C ARG A 95 -1.48 0.18 -16.81
N ASP A 96 -0.76 1.10 -16.19
CA ASP A 96 -0.39 1.03 -14.78
C ASP A 96 -1.61 1.16 -13.87
N ARG A 97 -2.60 1.97 -14.24
CA ARG A 97 -3.89 2.02 -13.55
C ARG A 97 -4.63 0.70 -13.60
N SER A 98 -4.66 0.06 -14.75
CA SER A 98 -5.31 -1.24 -14.93
C SER A 98 -4.63 -2.32 -14.09
N LEU A 99 -3.30 -2.33 -14.07
CA LEU A 99 -2.52 -3.24 -13.22
C LEU A 99 -2.74 -2.95 -11.73
N LEU A 100 -2.73 -1.68 -11.33
CA LEU A 100 -3.03 -1.25 -9.96
C LEU A 100 -4.43 -1.71 -9.54
N ALA A 101 -5.45 -1.49 -10.38
CA ALA A 101 -6.82 -1.91 -10.11
C ALA A 101 -6.91 -3.43 -9.92
N TYR A 102 -6.23 -4.20 -10.77
CA TYR A 102 -6.18 -5.65 -10.71
C TYR A 102 -5.59 -6.17 -9.40
N LEU A 103 -4.50 -5.55 -8.91
CA LEU A 103 -3.82 -5.98 -7.68
C LEU A 103 -4.51 -5.46 -6.41
N LEU A 104 -5.01 -4.23 -6.44
CA LEU A 104 -5.48 -3.51 -5.25
C LEU A 104 -6.95 -3.77 -4.94
N LEU A 105 -7.85 -3.72 -5.93
CA LEU A 105 -9.29 -3.78 -5.67
C LEU A 105 -9.72 -5.09 -5.00
N PRO A 106 -9.24 -6.28 -5.40
CA PRO A 106 -9.56 -7.52 -4.69
C PRO A 106 -9.08 -7.49 -3.24
N THR A 107 -7.89 -6.94 -3.01
CA THR A 107 -7.27 -6.82 -1.67
C THR A 107 -8.08 -5.89 -0.76
N LEU A 108 -8.52 -4.74 -1.27
CA LEU A 108 -9.37 -3.82 -0.51
C LEU A 108 -10.73 -4.46 -0.23
N LYS A 109 -11.36 -5.08 -1.23
CA LYS A 109 -12.68 -5.73 -1.09
C LYS A 109 -12.70 -6.78 0.02
N GLN A 110 -11.64 -7.59 0.14
CA GLN A 110 -11.51 -8.59 1.19
C GLN A 110 -11.37 -7.99 2.60
N ASN A 111 -10.96 -6.71 2.70
CA ASN A 111 -10.72 -6.01 3.95
C ASN A 111 -11.76 -4.91 4.23
N THR A 112 -12.75 -4.72 3.37
CA THR A 112 -13.87 -3.79 3.58
C THR A 112 -14.75 -4.30 4.71
N ARG A 113 -14.90 -3.51 5.79
CA ARG A 113 -15.67 -3.91 6.98
C ARG A 113 -16.80 -2.95 7.33
N THR A 114 -16.80 -1.75 6.76
CA THR A 114 -17.78 -0.70 7.05
C THR A 114 -18.31 -0.10 5.75
N GLU A 115 -19.48 0.54 5.83
CA GLU A 115 -20.07 1.28 4.70
C GLU A 115 -19.12 2.38 4.20
N ARG A 116 -18.45 3.10 5.11
CA ARG A 116 -17.43 4.09 4.77
C ARG A 116 -16.23 3.51 4.02
N ASP A 117 -15.86 2.24 4.29
CA ASP A 117 -14.82 1.57 3.53
C ASP A 117 -15.32 1.20 2.12
N ALA A 118 -16.58 0.79 2.00
CA ALA A 118 -17.19 0.48 0.71
C ALA A 118 -17.29 1.73 -0.18
N GLU A 119 -17.74 2.86 0.37
CA GLU A 119 -17.78 4.16 -0.31
C GLU A 119 -16.39 4.61 -0.77
N ALA A 120 -15.37 4.47 0.07
CA ALA A 120 -13.99 4.81 -0.30
C ALA A 120 -13.45 3.90 -1.41
N MET A 121 -13.76 2.61 -1.36
CA MET A 121 -13.39 1.65 -2.40
C MET A 121 -14.08 1.95 -3.73
N GLU A 122 -15.36 2.31 -3.71
CA GLU A 122 -16.11 2.67 -4.92
C GLU A 122 -15.58 3.95 -5.56
N ARG A 123 -15.32 5.00 -4.76
CA ARG A 123 -14.68 6.24 -5.23
C ARG A 123 -13.32 5.96 -5.86
N LEU A 124 -12.50 5.09 -5.27
CA LEU A 124 -11.22 4.69 -5.83
C LEU A 124 -11.39 3.90 -7.15
N ALA A 125 -12.33 2.96 -7.19
CA ALA A 125 -12.62 2.17 -8.39
C ALA A 125 -13.07 3.07 -9.55
N GLN A 126 -13.88 4.09 -9.26
CA GLN A 126 -14.28 5.09 -10.25
C GLN A 126 -13.10 5.95 -10.70
N ALA A 127 -12.28 6.44 -9.77
CA ALA A 127 -11.08 7.23 -10.11
C ALA A 127 -10.06 6.46 -10.94
N LEU A 128 -10.00 5.13 -10.81
CA LEU A 128 -9.18 4.26 -11.67
C LEU A 128 -9.74 4.12 -13.10
N ARG A 129 -11.05 4.32 -13.29
CA ARG A 129 -11.75 4.26 -14.59
C ARG A 129 -11.76 5.63 -15.30
N ASP A 130 -12.25 6.68 -14.65
CA ASP A 130 -12.46 8.01 -15.27
C ASP A 130 -11.18 8.61 -15.87
N LYS A 131 -10.07 8.37 -15.17
CA LYS A 131 -8.78 8.90 -15.59
C LYS A 131 -8.21 8.16 -16.80
N ALA A 132 -8.59 6.88 -17.01
CA ALA A 132 -8.19 6.10 -18.18
C ALA A 132 -8.88 6.55 -19.49
N GLU A 133 -10.05 7.20 -19.39
CA GLU A 133 -10.77 7.76 -20.56
C GLU A 133 -10.27 9.17 -20.96
N SER A 134 -9.40 9.79 -20.15
CA SER A 134 -8.88 11.14 -20.40
C SER A 134 -7.58 11.18 -21.22
N ASP A 135 -7.07 10.04 -21.69
CA ASP A 135 -5.93 9.97 -22.63
C ASP A 135 -6.44 9.72 -24.07
N PRO A 136 -6.55 10.76 -24.91
CA PRO A 136 -6.65 10.58 -26.34
C PRO A 136 -5.24 10.32 -26.90
N GLU A 137 -4.75 9.07 -26.81
CA GLU A 137 -3.62 8.65 -27.65
C GLU A 137 -4.13 8.45 -29.08
N HIS A 138 -4.06 9.56 -29.83
CA HIS A 138 -3.68 9.68 -31.24
C HIS A 138 -4.30 8.68 -32.23
N THR A 139 -5.50 9.03 -32.71
CA THR A 139 -5.89 8.77 -34.10
C THR A 139 -5.57 10.03 -34.92
N ALA A 140 -4.49 10.01 -35.70
CA ALA A 140 -4.25 10.79 -36.92
C ALA A 140 -2.85 10.39 -37.45
N ASP A 141 -2.76 9.54 -38.47
CA ASP A 141 -2.69 9.91 -39.89
C ASP A 141 -1.43 10.74 -40.23
N GLU A 142 -0.39 10.08 -40.74
CA GLU A 142 0.10 10.19 -42.13
C GLU A 142 1.08 9.06 -42.46
#